data_AF-A0A7K4GSF1-F1
#
_entry.id   AF-A0A7K4GSF1-F1
#
_cell.length_a   1.000
_cell.length_b   1.000
_cell.length_c   1.000
_cell.angle_alpha   90.00
_cell.angle_beta   90.00
_cell.angle_gamma   90.00
#
_symmetry.space_group_name_H-M   'P 1'
#
loop_
_entity.id
_entity.type
_entity.pdbx_description
1 polymer ?
#
loop_
_entity_poly.entity_id
_entity_poly.type
_entity_poly.pdbx_seq_one_letter_code
_entity_poly.pdbx_strand_id
1 'polypeptide(L)'
;MFGGGKTRSKYKTYRSDAAPFFFFIDIFPLDLKKFDTPHSLALAKHIKNNPIMPLPMRVDRVFNGESSILIRPNSLVSFPLNKSVLGIINPVPFLQMGIENLLFFTEIRSQQRLFRSLREQKVKEWWQNTRYFYGNLHQIEEDFVAFLKAYLYTIIKAKINEEDIKGAAIEYCEIVNNICKEKMLRNKILVEINDTQKNVKLYREKSVKRREKLNVIKKVEYHPELIDIEIFNFSDMGFPKPKDFKNFILKNYGSIVVKYIPLLLYDDLQECMLQNITLLEKNETELLNPSFLLENNVITLLSSEEIENNDINKHNWLSDLSEVDIEGILKSITQLIIPKSSINDLRQ
;
A
#
# COMPACT_ATOMS: atom_id res chain seq x y z
N MET A 1 -4.93 -29.04 37.27
CA MET A 1 -4.03 -27.88 37.03
C MET A 1 -4.20 -27.45 35.58
N PHE A 2 -5.10 -26.51 35.31
CA PHE A 2 -5.29 -25.97 33.96
C PHE A 2 -4.28 -24.85 33.74
N GLY A 3 -3.34 -25.07 32.82
CA GLY A 3 -2.37 -24.07 32.41
C GLY A 3 -3.08 -22.87 31.80
N GLY A 4 -3.00 -21.74 32.48
CA GLY A 4 -3.43 -20.45 31.94
C GLY A 4 -2.60 -20.11 30.71
N GLY A 5 -3.17 -20.36 29.53
CA GLY A 5 -2.62 -19.84 28.28
C GLY A 5 -2.64 -18.32 28.35
N LYS A 6 -1.47 -17.69 28.44
CA LYS A 6 -1.34 -16.24 28.26
C LYS A 6 -1.90 -15.90 26.89
N THR A 7 -3.12 -15.36 26.83
CA THR A 7 -3.69 -14.77 25.62
C THR A 7 -2.73 -13.68 25.17
N ARG A 8 -2.03 -13.92 24.05
CA ARG A 8 -1.12 -12.91 23.48
C ARG A 8 -1.97 -11.71 23.09
N SER A 9 -1.75 -10.60 23.77
CA SER A 9 -2.55 -9.38 23.66
C SER A 9 -2.14 -8.46 22.50
N LYS A 10 -1.18 -8.89 21.67
CA LYS A 10 -0.53 -8.12 20.61
C LYS A 10 -0.08 -9.03 19.46
N TYR A 11 0.04 -8.47 18.26
CA TYR A 11 0.73 -9.14 17.16
C TYR A 11 2.25 -9.17 17.43
N LYS A 12 2.91 -10.21 16.94
CA LYS A 12 4.37 -10.31 17.00
C LYS A 12 4.97 -9.39 15.93
N THR A 13 5.81 -8.46 16.35
CA THR A 13 6.54 -7.56 15.47
C THR A 13 8.04 -7.76 15.65
N TYR A 14 8.84 -7.46 14.61
CA TYR A 14 10.29 -7.54 14.65
C TYR A 14 10.86 -6.12 14.71
N ARG A 15 11.60 -5.80 15.77
CA ARG A 15 12.16 -4.45 15.97
C ARG A 15 13.11 -4.00 14.86
N SER A 16 13.78 -4.95 14.22
CA SER A 16 14.73 -4.68 13.13
C SER A 16 14.08 -4.53 11.75
N ASP A 17 12.77 -4.73 11.63
CA ASP A 17 12.03 -4.65 10.37
C ASP A 17 11.44 -3.25 10.21
N ALA A 18 11.88 -2.52 9.18
CA ALA A 18 11.41 -1.18 8.86
C ALA A 18 9.91 -1.12 8.53
N ALA A 19 9.32 -2.27 8.19
CA ALA A 19 7.90 -2.38 7.88
C ALA A 19 7.39 -1.47 6.75
N PRO A 20 8.04 -1.47 5.57
CA PRO A 20 7.56 -0.65 4.48
C PRO A 20 6.24 -1.17 3.92
N PHE A 21 5.39 -0.25 3.47
CA PHE A 21 4.13 -0.54 2.80
C PHE A 21 3.77 0.58 1.82
N PHE A 22 3.05 0.24 0.76
CA PHE A 22 2.47 1.19 -0.18
C PHE A 22 1.01 0.82 -0.46
N PHE A 23 0.36 1.55 -1.36
CA PHE A 23 -0.98 1.19 -1.83
C PHE A 23 -0.97 1.04 -3.34
N PHE A 24 -1.66 0.03 -3.86
CA PHE A 24 -1.89 -0.14 -5.30
C PHE A 24 -3.38 0.03 -5.62
N ILE A 25 -3.68 0.19 -6.90
CA ILE A 25 -5.08 0.30 -7.36
C ILE A 25 -5.50 -1.07 -7.90
N ASP A 26 -6.41 -1.72 -7.19
CA ASP A 26 -7.04 -2.96 -7.64
C ASP A 26 -8.19 -2.66 -8.61
N ILE A 27 -8.57 -3.65 -9.40
CA ILE A 27 -9.63 -3.53 -10.42
C ILE A 27 -10.91 -4.26 -10.04
N PHE A 28 -10.86 -5.13 -9.03
CA PHE A 28 -12.01 -5.87 -8.56
C PHE A 28 -12.50 -5.39 -7.19
N PRO A 29 -13.82 -5.45 -6.94
CA PRO A 29 -14.35 -5.21 -5.61
C PRO A 29 -13.88 -6.29 -4.64
N LEU A 30 -13.88 -5.94 -3.35
CA LEU A 30 -13.57 -6.90 -2.30
C LEU A 30 -14.53 -8.10 -2.35
N ASP A 31 -13.96 -9.31 -2.39
CA ASP A 31 -14.74 -10.55 -2.32
C ASP A 31 -15.33 -10.76 -0.92
N LEU A 32 -16.61 -10.41 -0.79
CA LEU A 32 -17.34 -10.50 0.47
C LEU A 32 -17.53 -11.95 0.96
N LYS A 33 -17.35 -12.97 0.10
CA LYS A 33 -17.49 -14.38 0.49
C LYS A 33 -16.39 -14.84 1.46
N LYS A 34 -15.31 -14.06 1.60
CA LYS A 34 -14.20 -14.33 2.52
C LYS A 34 -14.47 -13.89 3.97
N PHE A 35 -15.65 -13.33 4.26
CA PHE A 35 -15.98 -12.77 5.57
C PHE A 35 -17.19 -13.47 6.19
N ASP A 36 -16.93 -14.33 7.18
CA ASP A 36 -17.94 -15.24 7.73
C ASP A 36 -18.73 -14.67 8.91
N THR A 37 -18.22 -13.60 9.56
CA THR A 37 -18.89 -13.00 10.72
C THR A 37 -19.73 -11.79 10.31
N PRO A 38 -20.90 -11.55 10.93
CA PRO A 38 -21.71 -10.37 10.64
C PRO A 38 -20.93 -9.06 10.79
N HIS A 39 -20.08 -8.99 11.82
CA HIS A 39 -19.21 -7.84 12.07
C HIS A 39 -18.20 -7.62 10.93
N SER A 40 -17.43 -8.66 10.56
CA SER A 40 -16.45 -8.53 9.49
C SER A 40 -17.10 -8.24 8.14
N LEU A 41 -18.29 -8.80 7.88
CA LEU A 41 -19.02 -8.57 6.65
C LEU A 41 -19.55 -7.12 6.56
N ALA A 42 -20.02 -6.55 7.67
CA ALA A 42 -20.47 -5.15 7.71
C ALA A 42 -19.31 -4.19 7.39
N LEU A 43 -18.14 -4.41 8.00
CA LEU A 43 -16.93 -3.64 7.73
C LEU A 43 -16.44 -3.82 6.28
N ALA A 44 -16.39 -5.06 5.78
CA ALA A 44 -15.98 -5.36 4.40
C ALA A 44 -16.92 -4.75 3.36
N LYS A 45 -18.23 -4.69 3.63
CA LYS A 45 -19.20 -4.03 2.74
C LYS A 45 -18.94 -2.53 2.59
N HIS A 46 -18.53 -1.85 3.66
CA HIS A 46 -18.22 -0.41 3.63
C HIS A 46 -17.08 -0.10 2.65
N ILE A 47 -16.01 -0.90 2.71
CA ILE A 47 -14.83 -0.71 1.87
C ILE A 47 -14.87 -1.46 0.52
N LYS A 48 -15.99 -2.13 0.20
CA LYS A 48 -16.08 -3.07 -0.93
C LYS A 48 -15.62 -2.47 -2.26
N ASN A 49 -15.99 -1.22 -2.50
CA ASN A 49 -15.77 -0.53 -3.77
C ASN A 49 -14.53 0.38 -3.75
N ASN A 50 -13.78 0.43 -2.64
CA ASN A 50 -12.55 1.20 -2.56
C ASN A 50 -11.39 0.40 -3.18
N PRO A 51 -10.86 0.81 -4.35
CA PRO A 51 -9.84 0.03 -5.07
C PRO A 51 -8.43 0.20 -4.49
N ILE A 52 -8.20 1.13 -3.55
CA ILE A 52 -6.85 1.44 -3.08
C ILE A 52 -6.44 0.48 -1.97
N MET A 53 -5.68 -0.54 -2.33
CA MET A 53 -5.36 -1.67 -1.45
C MET A 53 -3.95 -1.55 -0.85
N PRO A 54 -3.78 -1.75 0.48
CA PRO A 54 -2.47 -1.72 1.11
C PRO A 54 -1.65 -2.96 0.80
N LEU A 55 -0.36 -2.78 0.53
CA LEU A 55 0.59 -3.87 0.31
C LEU A 55 1.96 -3.61 0.98
N PRO A 56 2.44 -4.54 1.83
CA PRO A 56 1.65 -5.52 2.56
C PRO A 56 0.66 -4.85 3.52
N MET A 57 -0.39 -5.58 3.89
CA MET A 57 -1.36 -5.15 4.90
C MET A 57 -0.73 -5.24 6.31
N ARG A 58 0.06 -4.25 6.72
CA ARG A 58 0.80 -4.19 8.03
C ARG A 58 -0.12 -4.00 9.25
N VAL A 59 -1.15 -4.84 9.37
CA VAL A 59 -2.16 -4.82 10.46
C VAL A 59 -1.52 -4.97 11.85
N ASP A 60 -0.38 -5.66 11.92
CA ASP A 60 0.41 -5.86 13.13
C ASP A 60 0.94 -4.54 13.71
N ARG A 61 1.45 -3.67 12.84
CA ARG A 61 2.04 -2.37 13.21
C ARG A 61 0.96 -1.38 13.63
N VAL A 62 -0.11 -1.28 12.84
CA VAL A 62 -1.28 -0.43 13.12
C VAL A 62 -1.90 -0.81 14.46
N PHE A 63 -2.20 -2.09 14.68
CA PHE A 63 -2.85 -2.55 15.92
C PHE A 63 -1.99 -2.29 17.16
N ASN A 64 -0.66 -2.43 17.05
CA ASN A 64 0.26 -2.21 18.17
C ASN A 64 0.59 -0.72 18.41
N GLY A 65 0.28 0.17 17.46
CA GLY A 65 0.71 1.57 17.46
C GLY A 65 2.19 1.77 17.10
N GLU A 66 2.79 0.81 16.39
CA GLU A 66 4.22 0.83 16.04
C GLU A 66 4.41 1.43 14.66
N SER A 67 5.39 2.31 14.49
CA SER A 67 5.69 2.98 13.20
C SER A 67 5.85 2.00 12.03
N SER A 68 5.48 2.47 10.84
CA SER A 68 5.79 1.83 9.56
C SER A 68 6.44 2.83 8.62
N ILE A 69 6.92 2.37 7.47
CA ILE A 69 7.48 3.24 6.43
C ILE A 69 6.52 3.27 5.25
N LEU A 70 5.85 4.40 5.03
CA LEU A 70 5.06 4.59 3.82
C LEU A 70 6.03 4.78 2.65
N ILE A 71 5.99 3.88 1.66
CA ILE A 71 6.72 4.06 0.41
C ILE A 71 5.97 5.11 -0.40
N ARG A 72 6.70 6.13 -0.87
CA ARG A 72 6.12 7.27 -1.58
C ARG A 72 6.76 7.38 -2.97
N PRO A 73 5.99 7.70 -4.02
CA PRO A 73 6.54 8.17 -5.26
C PRO A 73 7.52 9.32 -5.03
N ASN A 74 8.70 9.23 -5.62
CA ASN A 74 9.72 10.28 -5.52
C ASN A 74 9.47 11.48 -6.46
N SER A 75 8.37 11.45 -7.20
CA SER A 75 8.01 12.44 -8.22
C SER A 75 6.49 12.47 -8.40
N LEU A 76 6.03 13.49 -9.13
CA LEU A 76 4.64 13.58 -9.55
C LEU A 76 4.23 12.36 -10.38
N VAL A 77 3.10 11.78 -10.03
CA VAL A 77 2.50 10.67 -10.78
C VAL A 77 1.45 11.22 -11.73
N SER A 78 1.85 11.42 -12.98
CA SER A 78 0.98 11.93 -14.05
C SER A 78 1.16 11.18 -15.36
N PHE A 79 0.14 11.22 -16.22
CA PHE A 79 0.18 10.65 -17.57
C PHE A 79 -0.74 11.41 -18.54
N PRO A 80 -0.29 11.76 -19.77
CA PRO A 80 -1.13 12.40 -20.77
C PRO A 80 -2.14 11.40 -21.34
N LEU A 81 -3.42 11.60 -21.05
CA LEU A 81 -4.49 10.68 -21.45
C LEU A 81 -4.85 10.86 -22.93
N ASN A 82 -4.80 12.10 -23.41
CA ASN A 82 -4.92 12.48 -24.82
C ASN A 82 -4.17 13.80 -25.07
N LYS A 83 -4.42 14.47 -26.21
CA LYS A 83 -3.71 15.72 -26.58
C LYS A 83 -3.99 16.88 -25.63
N SER A 84 -5.14 16.89 -24.95
CA SER A 84 -5.61 18.02 -24.16
C SER A 84 -5.73 17.74 -22.67
N VAL A 85 -5.69 16.47 -22.23
CA VAL A 85 -5.94 16.06 -20.85
C VAL A 85 -4.74 15.36 -20.24
N LEU A 86 -4.29 15.86 -19.09
CA LEU A 86 -3.31 15.23 -18.21
C LEU A 86 -4.02 14.62 -16.99
N GLY A 87 -3.86 13.31 -16.78
CA GLY A 87 -4.28 12.66 -15.55
C GLY A 87 -3.18 12.75 -14.49
N ILE A 88 -3.55 13.08 -13.25
CA ILE A 88 -2.64 13.19 -12.11
C ILE A 88 -3.22 12.41 -10.92
N ILE A 89 -2.40 11.61 -10.24
CA ILE A 89 -2.80 11.02 -8.95
C ILE A 89 -2.50 12.01 -7.83
N ASN A 90 -3.55 12.37 -7.09
CA ASN A 90 -3.48 13.26 -5.95
C ASN A 90 -3.10 12.48 -4.67
N PRO A 91 -1.95 12.77 -4.03
CA PRO A 91 -1.44 11.97 -2.92
C PRO A 91 -2.38 11.89 -1.72
N VAL A 92 -2.98 13.01 -1.32
CA VAL A 92 -3.80 13.10 -0.10
C VAL A 92 -5.05 12.20 -0.16
N PRO A 93 -5.96 12.36 -1.13
CA PRO A 93 -7.13 11.49 -1.24
C PRO A 93 -6.74 10.05 -1.55
N PHE A 94 -5.67 9.80 -2.33
CA PHE A 94 -5.16 8.45 -2.55
C PHE A 94 -4.78 7.76 -1.23
N LEU A 95 -4.01 8.45 -0.38
CA LEU A 95 -3.58 7.93 0.91
C LEU A 95 -4.74 7.83 1.91
N GLN A 96 -5.67 8.79 1.91
CA GLN A 96 -6.88 8.75 2.73
C GLN A 96 -7.63 7.43 2.53
N MET A 97 -7.87 7.07 1.27
CA MET A 97 -8.61 5.86 0.90
C MET A 97 -7.81 4.59 1.17
N GLY A 98 -6.50 4.59 0.91
CA GLY A 98 -5.64 3.46 1.23
C GLY A 98 -5.59 3.19 2.74
N ILE A 99 -5.42 4.25 3.55
CA ILE A 99 -5.39 4.15 5.00
C ILE A 99 -6.75 3.72 5.54
N GLU A 100 -7.87 4.19 4.97
CA GLU A 100 -9.20 3.69 5.29
C GLU A 100 -9.26 2.17 5.14
N ASN A 101 -8.91 1.63 3.96
CA ASN A 101 -8.85 0.19 3.74
C ASN A 101 -7.95 -0.51 4.77
N LEU A 102 -6.74 -0.01 5.02
CA LEU A 102 -5.83 -0.58 6.01
C LEU A 102 -6.42 -0.63 7.43
N LEU A 103 -7.09 0.43 7.88
CA LEU A 103 -7.71 0.48 9.21
C LEU A 103 -8.91 -0.47 9.31
N PHE A 104 -9.77 -0.51 8.30
CA PHE A 104 -10.88 -1.47 8.25
C PHE A 104 -10.40 -2.92 8.27
N PHE A 105 -9.39 -3.26 7.47
CA PHE A 105 -8.80 -4.60 7.50
C PHE A 105 -8.12 -4.91 8.82
N THR A 106 -7.50 -3.91 9.47
CA THR A 106 -6.91 -4.10 10.79
C THR A 106 -7.99 -4.41 11.83
N GLU A 107 -9.13 -3.72 11.83
CA GLU A 107 -10.27 -4.03 12.72
C GLU A 107 -10.74 -5.47 12.49
N ILE A 108 -11.04 -5.82 11.24
CA ILE A 108 -11.50 -7.17 10.86
C ILE A 108 -10.52 -8.24 11.37
N ARG A 109 -9.22 -8.09 11.08
CA ARG A 109 -8.20 -9.06 11.47
C ARG A 109 -7.99 -9.12 12.99
N SER A 110 -8.07 -7.99 13.67
CA SER A 110 -7.92 -7.91 15.12
C SER A 110 -9.07 -8.61 15.85
N GLN A 111 -10.30 -8.47 15.37
CA GLN A 111 -11.44 -9.20 15.89
C GLN A 111 -11.31 -10.71 15.64
N GLN A 112 -11.00 -11.10 14.41
CA GLN A 112 -10.86 -12.52 14.04
C GLN A 112 -9.76 -13.24 14.81
N ARG A 113 -8.61 -12.58 15.08
CA ARG A 113 -7.43 -13.24 15.64
C ARG A 113 -7.23 -12.99 17.14
N LEU A 114 -7.66 -11.83 17.63
CA LEU A 114 -7.38 -11.38 19.01
C LEU A 114 -8.67 -11.12 19.80
N PHE A 115 -9.85 -11.13 19.16
CA PHE A 115 -11.15 -10.78 19.77
C PHE A 115 -11.12 -9.40 20.44
N ARG A 116 -10.50 -8.43 19.75
CA ARG A 116 -10.30 -7.07 20.23
C ARG A 116 -10.49 -6.09 19.09
N SER A 117 -11.05 -4.92 19.42
CA SER A 117 -11.08 -3.78 18.51
C SER A 117 -9.76 -3.01 18.53
N LEU A 118 -9.53 -2.30 17.44
CA LEU A 118 -8.60 -1.20 17.34
C LEU A 118 -8.85 -0.17 18.44
N ARG A 119 -7.77 0.32 19.03
CA ARG A 119 -7.82 1.45 19.95
C ARG A 119 -7.47 2.72 19.20
N GLU A 120 -8.32 3.73 19.30
CA GLU A 120 -8.09 5.04 18.68
C GLU A 120 -6.70 5.60 19.02
N GLN A 121 -6.30 5.55 20.29
CA GLN A 121 -4.98 6.00 20.73
C GLN A 121 -3.84 5.31 19.96
N LYS A 122 -3.96 4.00 19.69
CA LYS A 122 -2.92 3.23 18.98
C LYS A 122 -2.84 3.57 17.51
N VAL A 123 -3.98 3.79 16.87
CA VAL A 123 -4.01 4.23 15.47
C VAL A 123 -3.45 5.64 15.33
N LYS A 124 -3.80 6.56 16.25
CA LYS A 124 -3.23 7.91 16.30
C LYS A 124 -1.71 7.87 16.50
N GLU A 125 -1.22 7.08 17.44
CA GLU A 125 0.22 6.87 17.69
C GLU A 125 0.93 6.33 16.43
N TRP A 126 0.36 5.30 15.78
CA TRP A 126 0.90 4.75 14.54
C TRP A 126 1.02 5.80 13.43
N TRP A 127 -0.06 6.56 13.17
CA TRP A 127 -0.05 7.54 12.09
C TRP A 127 0.90 8.70 12.34
N GLN A 128 0.92 9.22 13.57
CA GLN A 128 1.84 10.29 13.95
C GLN A 128 3.30 9.88 13.75
N ASN A 129 3.67 8.66 14.11
CA ASN A 129 5.02 8.18 13.88
C ASN A 129 5.31 7.90 12.39
N THR A 130 4.36 7.31 11.68
CA THR A 130 4.53 6.87 10.28
C THR A 130 4.59 8.04 9.30
N ARG A 131 3.75 9.07 9.47
CA ARG A 131 3.66 10.18 8.51
C ARG A 131 4.94 11.03 8.44
N TYR A 132 5.73 11.05 9.52
CA TYR A 132 7.01 11.78 9.59
C TYR A 132 8.23 10.96 9.18
N PHE A 133 8.07 9.66 8.99
CA PHE A 133 9.18 8.83 8.52
C PHE A 133 9.23 8.79 7.00
N TYR A 134 10.45 8.93 6.50
CA TYR A 134 10.80 8.72 5.11
C TYR A 134 11.88 7.66 5.03
N GLY A 135 11.61 6.57 4.32
CA GLY A 135 12.62 5.57 4.01
C GLY A 135 13.15 5.81 2.61
N ASN A 136 14.46 5.93 2.42
CA ASN A 136 15.08 6.01 1.10
C ASN A 136 14.98 4.65 0.40
N LEU A 137 13.93 4.48 -0.41
CA LEU A 137 13.57 3.23 -1.08
C LEU A 137 13.71 3.38 -2.60
N HIS A 138 14.73 4.11 -3.05
CA HIS A 138 14.97 4.57 -4.42
C HIS A 138 14.31 3.72 -5.53
N GLN A 139 14.71 2.45 -5.67
CA GLN A 139 14.18 1.60 -6.75
C GLN A 139 12.69 1.28 -6.61
N ILE A 140 12.20 1.07 -5.38
CA ILE A 140 10.79 0.75 -5.12
C ILE A 140 9.93 2.00 -5.31
N GLU A 141 10.42 3.18 -4.98
CA GLU A 141 9.71 4.44 -5.23
C GLU A 141 9.48 4.67 -6.72
N GLU A 142 10.50 4.38 -7.55
CA GLU A 142 10.39 4.41 -9.01
C GLU A 142 9.42 3.36 -9.55
N ASP A 143 9.52 2.12 -9.05
CA ASP A 143 8.61 1.05 -9.46
C ASP A 143 7.17 1.37 -9.04
N PHE A 144 6.98 2.03 -7.89
CA PHE A 144 5.67 2.49 -7.44
C PHE A 144 5.09 3.58 -8.36
N VAL A 145 5.91 4.54 -8.80
CA VAL A 145 5.51 5.50 -9.85
C VAL A 145 5.04 4.76 -11.10
N ALA A 146 5.76 3.72 -11.52
CA ALA A 146 5.41 2.93 -12.70
C ALA A 146 4.09 2.18 -12.55
N PHE A 147 3.82 1.56 -11.40
CA PHE A 147 2.56 0.88 -11.12
C PHE A 147 1.37 1.84 -11.22
N LEU A 148 1.48 3.01 -10.60
CA LEU A 148 0.41 4.00 -10.62
C LEU A 148 0.22 4.63 -12.01
N LYS A 149 1.32 4.90 -12.73
CA LYS A 149 1.25 5.37 -14.13
C LYS A 149 0.63 4.33 -15.06
N ALA A 150 0.87 3.03 -14.82
CA ALA A 150 0.24 1.98 -15.61
C ALA A 150 -1.29 2.07 -15.53
N TYR A 151 -1.85 2.33 -14.35
CA TYR A 151 -3.30 2.51 -14.18
C TYR A 151 -3.84 3.74 -14.92
N LEU A 152 -3.12 4.87 -14.87
CA LEU A 152 -3.48 6.07 -15.65
C LEU A 152 -3.44 5.81 -17.16
N TYR A 153 -2.35 5.20 -17.62
CA TYR A 153 -2.08 4.93 -19.03
C TYR A 153 -3.09 3.97 -19.67
N THR A 154 -3.59 3.01 -18.90
CA THR A 154 -4.50 1.96 -19.40
C THR A 154 -5.95 2.29 -19.05
N ILE A 155 -6.35 2.09 -17.80
CA ILE A 155 -7.74 2.09 -17.35
C ILE A 155 -8.37 3.49 -17.44
N ILE A 156 -7.68 4.52 -16.93
CA ILE A 156 -8.23 5.88 -16.96
C ILE A 156 -8.26 6.41 -18.38
N LYS A 157 -7.21 6.16 -19.17
CA LYS A 157 -7.19 6.52 -20.59
C LYS A 157 -8.36 5.89 -21.34
N ALA A 158 -8.56 4.58 -21.19
CA ALA A 158 -9.68 3.88 -21.81
C ALA A 158 -11.03 4.45 -21.35
N LYS A 159 -11.17 4.79 -20.08
CA LYS A 159 -12.38 5.45 -19.55
C LYS A 159 -12.66 6.80 -20.20
N ILE A 160 -11.64 7.64 -20.38
CA ILE A 160 -11.79 8.97 -20.97
C ILE A 160 -12.07 8.90 -22.48
N ASN A 161 -11.48 7.93 -23.17
CA ASN A 161 -11.64 7.77 -24.61
C ASN A 161 -12.81 6.84 -24.99
N GLU A 162 -13.60 6.38 -24.01
CA GLU A 162 -14.71 5.43 -24.19
C GLU A 162 -14.28 4.11 -24.88
N GLU A 163 -13.07 3.64 -24.56
CA GLU A 163 -12.48 2.39 -25.08
C GLU A 163 -12.85 1.18 -24.19
N ASP A 164 -12.42 -0.02 -24.59
CA ASP A 164 -12.67 -1.26 -23.86
C ASP A 164 -11.95 -1.29 -22.50
N ILE A 165 -12.72 -1.05 -21.43
CA ILE A 165 -12.24 -1.10 -20.05
C ILE A 165 -11.70 -2.48 -19.67
N LYS A 166 -12.28 -3.56 -20.21
CA LYS A 166 -11.85 -4.91 -19.86
C LYS A 166 -10.49 -5.21 -20.48
N GLY A 167 -10.30 -4.90 -21.76
CA GLY A 167 -9.00 -4.98 -22.43
C GLY A 167 -7.95 -4.12 -21.71
N ALA A 168 -8.30 -2.89 -21.33
CA ALA A 168 -7.41 -2.02 -20.58
C ALA A 168 -7.04 -2.57 -19.18
N ALA A 169 -7.97 -3.26 -18.51
CA ALA A 169 -7.71 -3.90 -17.22
C ALA A 169 -6.75 -5.10 -17.36
N ILE A 170 -6.84 -5.87 -18.45
CA ILE A 170 -5.87 -6.93 -18.77
C ILE A 170 -4.48 -6.31 -18.98
N GLU A 171 -4.39 -5.28 -19.83
CA GLU A 171 -3.12 -4.58 -20.11
C GLU A 171 -2.49 -4.00 -18.84
N TYR A 172 -3.29 -3.39 -17.96
CA TYR A 172 -2.84 -2.91 -16.65
C TYR A 172 -2.17 -4.02 -15.83
N CYS A 173 -2.87 -5.15 -15.65
CA CYS A 173 -2.37 -6.26 -14.86
C CYS A 173 -1.11 -6.88 -15.49
N GLU A 174 -1.05 -6.98 -16.82
CA GLU A 174 0.14 -7.47 -17.53
C GLU A 174 1.35 -6.56 -17.35
N ILE A 175 1.19 -5.24 -17.44
CA ILE A 175 2.28 -4.28 -17.22
C ILE A 175 2.85 -4.44 -15.81
N VAL A 176 1.99 -4.43 -14.78
CA VAL A 176 2.43 -4.55 -13.38
C VAL A 176 3.06 -5.91 -13.10
N ASN A 177 2.46 -7.00 -13.60
CA ASN A 177 3.02 -8.35 -13.52
C ASN A 177 4.41 -8.42 -14.15
N ASN A 178 4.58 -7.85 -15.34
CA ASN A 178 5.85 -7.87 -16.06
C ASN A 178 6.94 -7.08 -15.31
N ILE A 179 6.61 -5.92 -14.73
CA ILE A 179 7.56 -5.18 -13.89
C ILE A 179 8.00 -6.05 -12.70
N CYS A 180 7.06 -6.65 -11.96
CA CYS A 180 7.38 -7.49 -10.80
C CYS A 180 8.21 -8.72 -11.19
N LYS A 181 7.80 -9.40 -12.26
CA LYS A 181 8.49 -10.57 -12.82
C LYS A 181 9.92 -10.25 -13.22
N GLU A 182 10.14 -9.16 -13.95
CA GLU A 182 11.47 -8.72 -14.38
C GLU A 182 12.38 -8.43 -13.18
N LYS A 183 11.87 -7.76 -12.13
CA LYS A 183 12.63 -7.48 -10.91
C LYS A 183 13.05 -8.77 -10.21
N MET A 184 12.12 -9.71 -10.06
CA MET A 184 12.40 -11.00 -9.42
C MET A 184 13.34 -11.88 -10.25
N LEU A 185 13.23 -11.89 -11.58
CA LEU A 185 14.15 -12.62 -12.48
C LEU A 185 15.56 -12.03 -12.45
N ARG A 186 15.68 -10.70 -12.42
CA ARG A 186 17.00 -10.04 -12.29
C ARG A 186 17.66 -10.29 -10.94
N ASN A 187 16.85 -10.58 -9.91
CA ASN A 187 17.29 -10.82 -8.53
C ASN A 187 18.26 -9.73 -8.04
N LYS A 188 17.97 -8.48 -8.37
CA LYS A 188 18.76 -7.31 -7.99
C LYS A 188 17.83 -6.13 -7.73
N ILE A 189 18.16 -5.36 -6.70
CA ILE A 189 17.51 -4.10 -6.38
C ILE A 189 18.59 -3.06 -6.06
N LEU A 190 18.40 -1.85 -6.58
CA LEU A 190 19.26 -0.71 -6.29
C LEU A 190 18.84 -0.13 -4.93
N VAL A 191 19.79 -0.07 -4.00
CA VAL A 191 19.61 0.59 -2.70
C VAL A 191 20.60 1.74 -2.57
N GLU A 192 20.20 2.78 -1.88
CA GLU A 192 20.98 4.00 -1.66
C GLU A 192 21.13 4.23 -0.16
N ILE A 193 22.37 4.26 0.33
CA ILE A 193 22.71 4.47 1.74
C ILE A 193 23.88 5.44 1.79
N ASN A 194 23.75 6.57 2.51
CA ASN A 194 24.75 7.62 2.62
C ASN A 194 25.32 8.00 1.24
N ASP A 195 24.43 8.34 0.30
CA ASP A 195 24.75 8.66 -1.11
C ASP A 195 25.45 7.55 -1.91
N THR A 196 25.62 6.37 -1.33
CA THR A 196 26.27 5.24 -1.99
C THR A 196 25.20 4.30 -2.53
N GLN A 197 25.11 4.25 -3.85
CA GLN A 197 24.23 3.31 -4.54
C GLN A 197 24.91 1.95 -4.71
N LYS A 198 24.20 0.89 -4.35
CA LYS A 198 24.65 -0.50 -4.56
C LYS A 198 23.51 -1.39 -5.04
N ASN A 199 23.83 -2.33 -5.92
CA ASN A 199 22.92 -3.40 -6.28
C ASN A 199 23.04 -4.54 -5.26
N VAL A 200 21.93 -4.89 -4.61
CA VAL A 200 21.85 -6.03 -3.67
C VAL A 200 20.89 -7.08 -4.21
N LYS A 201 21.03 -8.33 -3.77
CA LYS A 201 20.15 -9.42 -4.19
C LYS A 201 18.80 -9.35 -3.48
N LEU A 202 17.73 -9.72 -4.16
CA LEU A 202 16.38 -9.86 -3.59
C LEU A 202 16.24 -11.18 -2.81
N TYR A 203 16.91 -12.23 -3.28
CA TYR A 203 16.96 -13.54 -2.66
C TYR A 203 18.27 -14.27 -2.96
N ARG A 204 18.55 -15.30 -2.17
CA ARG A 204 19.60 -16.29 -2.44
C ARG A 204 18.99 -17.64 -2.78
N GLU A 205 19.66 -18.33 -3.69
CA GLU A 205 19.35 -19.72 -4.03
C GLU A 205 20.14 -20.67 -3.13
N LYS A 206 19.46 -21.68 -2.59
CA LYS A 206 20.09 -22.73 -1.79
C LYS A 206 19.69 -24.09 -2.34
N SER A 207 20.68 -24.90 -2.74
CA SER A 207 20.43 -26.29 -3.11
C SER A 207 20.24 -27.12 -1.85
N VAL A 208 19.03 -27.68 -1.68
CA VAL A 208 18.68 -28.54 -0.57
C VAL A 208 18.46 -29.96 -1.10
N LYS A 209 19.06 -30.94 -0.44
CA LYS A 209 18.81 -32.37 -0.70
C LYS A 209 17.58 -32.78 0.10
N ARG A 210 16.48 -33.12 -0.56
CA ARG A 210 15.28 -33.67 0.08
C ARG A 210 15.11 -35.12 -0.30
N ARG A 211 14.77 -35.97 0.67
CA ARG A 211 14.44 -37.36 0.41
C ARG A 211 12.95 -37.44 0.09
N GLU A 212 12.61 -37.79 -1.15
CA GLU A 212 11.24 -38.08 -1.57
C GLU A 212 11.14 -39.57 -1.89
N LYS A 213 10.35 -40.29 -1.08
CA LYS A 213 10.33 -41.76 -1.06
C LYS A 213 11.74 -42.34 -0.82
N LEU A 214 12.23 -43.18 -1.74
CA LEU A 214 13.57 -43.79 -1.68
C LEU A 214 14.66 -42.96 -2.37
N ASN A 215 14.30 -41.88 -3.09
CA ASN A 215 15.23 -41.09 -3.90
C ASN A 215 15.63 -39.79 -3.19
N VAL A 216 16.90 -39.39 -3.33
CA VAL A 216 17.38 -38.07 -2.91
C VAL A 216 17.27 -37.13 -4.09
N ILE A 217 16.35 -36.17 -4.02
CA ILE A 217 16.16 -35.14 -5.03
C ILE A 217 16.86 -33.87 -4.56
N LYS A 218 17.63 -33.24 -5.45
CA LYS A 218 18.15 -31.89 -5.23
C LYS A 218 17.09 -30.88 -5.68
N LYS A 219 16.63 -30.04 -4.77
CA LYS A 219 15.72 -28.94 -5.06
C LYS A 219 16.41 -27.61 -4.78
N VAL A 220 16.17 -26.60 -5.60
CA VAL A 220 16.60 -25.22 -5.32
C VAL A 220 15.49 -24.55 -4.51
N GLU A 221 15.86 -23.99 -3.37
CA GLU A 221 14.99 -23.16 -2.55
C GLU A 221 15.45 -21.71 -2.63
N TYR A 222 14.48 -20.79 -2.74
CA TYR A 222 14.72 -19.35 -2.77
C TYR A 222 14.47 -18.77 -1.38
N HIS A 223 15.47 -18.08 -0.83
CA HIS A 223 15.37 -17.45 0.48
C HIS A 223 15.44 -15.92 0.31
N PRO A 224 14.39 -15.17 0.71
CA PRO A 224 14.41 -13.72 0.66
C PRO A 224 15.60 -13.12 1.43
N GLU A 225 16.20 -12.08 0.88
CA GLU A 225 17.29 -11.34 1.53
C GLU A 225 16.75 -10.15 2.33
N LEU A 226 17.43 -9.86 3.44
CA LEU A 226 17.21 -8.65 4.23
C LEU A 226 18.14 -7.57 3.69
N ILE A 227 17.58 -6.45 3.25
CA ILE A 227 18.36 -5.33 2.72
C ILE A 227 18.26 -4.14 3.67
N ASP A 228 19.36 -3.40 3.78
CA ASP A 228 19.45 -2.18 4.58
C ASP A 228 18.80 -1.00 3.83
N ILE A 229 18.10 -0.14 4.57
CA ILE A 229 17.57 1.15 4.10
C ILE A 229 17.83 2.24 5.11
N GLU A 230 17.93 3.46 4.62
CA GLU A 230 17.99 4.65 5.46
C GLU A 230 16.59 5.15 5.76
N ILE A 231 16.36 5.47 7.04
CA ILE A 231 15.13 6.09 7.52
C ILE A 231 15.48 7.43 8.14
N PHE A 232 14.77 8.46 7.71
CA PHE A 232 14.85 9.82 8.21
C PHE A 232 13.57 10.12 9.01
N ASN A 233 13.72 10.81 10.14
CA ASN A 233 12.61 11.26 10.97
C ASN A 233 12.45 12.78 10.86
N PHE A 234 11.32 13.21 10.33
CA PHE A 234 11.00 14.63 10.13
C PHE A 234 10.03 15.21 11.18
N SER A 235 9.78 14.51 12.29
CA SER A 235 8.81 14.96 13.30
C SER A 235 9.18 16.30 13.95
N ASP A 236 10.47 16.53 14.24
CA ASP A 236 10.92 17.75 14.93
C ASP A 236 11.06 18.97 14.00
N MET A 237 11.41 18.76 12.72
CA MET A 237 11.78 19.84 11.79
C MET A 237 10.81 20.01 10.60
N GLY A 238 9.86 19.10 10.44
CA GLY A 238 8.97 19.05 9.29
C GLY A 238 9.63 18.50 8.03
N PHE A 239 8.81 18.24 7.00
CA PHE A 239 9.30 17.78 5.70
C PHE A 239 10.01 18.93 4.96
N PRO A 240 11.19 18.68 4.36
CA PRO A 240 11.84 19.64 3.48
C PRO A 240 10.95 19.99 2.29
N LYS A 241 11.16 21.18 1.71
CA LYS A 241 10.50 21.53 0.45
C LYS A 241 10.94 20.56 -0.66
N PRO A 242 10.05 20.16 -1.58
CA PRO A 242 10.37 19.16 -2.60
C PRO A 242 11.61 19.47 -3.45
N LYS A 243 11.83 20.75 -3.78
CA LYS A 243 12.98 21.20 -4.59
C LYS A 243 14.32 20.98 -3.90
N ASP A 244 14.32 20.96 -2.57
CA ASP A 244 15.52 20.83 -1.75
C ASP A 244 15.70 19.40 -1.23
N PHE A 245 14.68 18.54 -1.36
CA PHE A 245 14.57 17.26 -0.66
C PHE A 245 15.84 16.38 -0.76
N LYS A 246 16.33 16.08 -1.97
CA LYS A 246 17.52 15.22 -2.12
C LYS A 246 18.79 15.84 -1.52
N ASN A 247 19.14 17.07 -1.90
CA ASN A 247 20.39 17.70 -1.45
C ASN A 247 20.38 18.13 0.03
N PHE A 248 19.19 18.37 0.60
CA PHE A 248 19.02 18.90 1.94
C PHE A 248 18.94 17.82 3.01
N ILE A 249 18.36 16.65 2.71
CA ILE A 249 18.18 15.57 3.69
C ILE A 249 19.52 15.04 4.19
N LEU A 250 20.41 14.69 3.27
CA LEU A 250 21.68 14.01 3.58
C LEU A 250 22.66 14.88 4.38
N LYS A 251 22.56 16.20 4.23
CA LYS A 251 23.46 17.15 4.91
C LYS A 251 22.98 17.56 6.30
N ASN A 252 21.67 17.54 6.52
CA ASN A 252 21.07 18.20 7.69
C ASN A 252 20.33 17.25 8.63
N TYR A 253 20.11 15.99 8.25
CA TYR A 253 19.32 15.05 9.03
C TYR A 253 20.10 13.79 9.37
N GLY A 254 19.99 13.35 10.62
CA GLY A 254 20.43 12.02 11.02
C GLY A 254 19.54 10.96 10.39
N SER A 255 20.15 9.92 9.83
CA SER A 255 19.47 8.72 9.38
C SER A 255 19.72 7.56 10.34
N ILE A 256 18.80 6.61 10.37
CA ILE A 256 19.03 5.28 10.95
C ILE A 256 18.97 4.24 9.84
N VAL A 257 19.79 3.19 9.96
CA VAL A 257 19.79 2.08 9.01
C VAL A 257 18.98 0.92 9.59
N VAL A 258 17.96 0.49 8.87
CA VAL A 258 17.04 -0.59 9.28
C VAL A 258 16.87 -1.58 8.12
N LYS A 259 16.48 -2.82 8.40
CA LYS A 259 16.35 -3.87 7.40
C LYS A 259 14.90 -4.07 6.95
N TYR A 260 14.71 -4.53 5.72
CA TYR A 260 13.41 -5.05 5.24
C TYR A 260 13.59 -6.12 4.16
N ILE A 261 12.48 -6.75 3.76
CA ILE A 261 12.46 -7.80 2.73
C ILE A 261 11.69 -7.26 1.50
N PRO A 262 12.37 -6.76 0.47
CA PRO A 262 11.72 -6.18 -0.72
C PRO A 262 10.97 -7.21 -1.56
N LEU A 263 11.44 -8.46 -1.57
CA LEU A 263 10.87 -9.52 -2.40
C LEU A 263 9.37 -9.70 -2.17
N LEU A 264 8.92 -9.58 -0.91
CA LEU A 264 7.52 -9.77 -0.55
C LEU A 264 6.59 -8.78 -1.27
N LEU A 265 7.05 -7.55 -1.52
CA LEU A 265 6.26 -6.54 -2.23
C LEU A 265 6.00 -6.96 -3.69
N TYR A 266 7.04 -7.45 -4.36
CA TYR A 266 6.93 -7.88 -5.76
C TYR A 266 6.19 -9.20 -5.91
N ASP A 267 6.42 -10.14 -4.99
CA ASP A 267 5.77 -11.46 -4.98
C ASP A 267 4.26 -11.30 -4.75
N ASP A 268 3.86 -10.60 -3.69
CA ASP A 268 2.44 -10.37 -3.37
C ASP A 268 1.72 -9.59 -4.49
N LEU A 269 2.35 -8.54 -5.04
CA LEU A 269 1.75 -7.76 -6.12
C LEU A 269 1.63 -8.59 -7.40
N GLN A 270 2.65 -9.39 -7.74
CA GLN A 270 2.60 -10.27 -8.91
C GLN A 270 1.47 -11.29 -8.78
N GLU A 271 1.34 -11.94 -7.62
CA GLU A 271 0.27 -12.90 -7.35
C GLU A 271 -1.11 -12.24 -7.55
N CYS A 272 -1.30 -11.03 -7.02
CA CYS A 272 -2.54 -10.27 -7.21
C CYS A 272 -2.83 -10.01 -8.70
N MET A 273 -1.84 -9.56 -9.48
CA MET A 273 -2.04 -9.30 -10.91
C MET A 273 -2.36 -10.57 -11.70
N LEU A 274 -1.69 -11.69 -11.41
CA LEU A 274 -1.96 -12.98 -12.06
C LEU A 274 -3.34 -13.53 -11.71
N GLN A 275 -3.77 -13.37 -10.46
CA GLN A 275 -5.13 -13.71 -10.03
C GLN A 275 -6.16 -12.86 -10.79
N ASN A 276 -5.92 -11.54 -10.90
CA ASN A 276 -6.81 -10.63 -11.60
C ASN A 276 -6.94 -10.95 -13.09
N ILE A 277 -5.83 -11.28 -13.78
CA ILE A 277 -5.86 -11.77 -15.17
C ILE A 277 -6.74 -13.00 -15.29
N THR A 278 -6.57 -13.98 -14.39
CA THR A 278 -7.37 -15.21 -14.40
C THR A 278 -8.88 -14.91 -14.23
N LEU A 279 -9.24 -13.96 -13.36
CA LEU A 279 -10.63 -13.55 -13.16
C LEU A 279 -11.22 -12.83 -14.38
N LEU A 280 -10.41 -11.98 -15.04
CA LEU A 280 -10.76 -11.27 -16.27
C LEU A 280 -11.02 -12.24 -17.43
N GLU A 281 -10.17 -13.25 -17.61
CA GLU A 281 -10.31 -14.27 -18.66
C GLU A 281 -11.59 -15.09 -18.49
N LYS A 282 -11.97 -15.38 -17.25
CA LYS A 282 -13.16 -16.19 -16.95
C LYS A 282 -14.48 -15.42 -16.88
N ASN A 283 -14.45 -14.09 -16.94
CA ASN A 283 -15.64 -13.23 -16.74
C ASN A 283 -16.38 -13.49 -15.41
N GLU A 284 -15.65 -13.84 -14.35
CA GLU A 284 -16.27 -14.28 -13.09
C GLU A 284 -16.77 -13.12 -12.21
N THR A 285 -16.21 -11.92 -12.37
CA THR A 285 -16.44 -10.78 -11.47
C THR A 285 -16.57 -9.48 -12.24
N GLU A 286 -17.46 -8.61 -11.78
CA GLU A 286 -17.64 -7.25 -12.30
C GLU A 286 -16.47 -6.35 -11.89
N LEU A 287 -15.98 -5.53 -12.83
CA LEU A 287 -14.91 -4.57 -12.59
C LEU A 287 -15.40 -3.36 -11.80
N LEU A 288 -14.51 -2.80 -10.97
CA LEU A 288 -14.75 -1.50 -10.36
C LEU A 288 -14.79 -0.41 -11.44
N ASN A 289 -15.76 0.49 -11.32
CA ASN A 289 -15.88 1.63 -12.22
C ASN A 289 -14.78 2.66 -11.91
N PRO A 290 -13.88 2.99 -12.84
CA PRO A 290 -12.79 3.95 -12.61
C PRO A 290 -13.27 5.36 -12.26
N SER A 291 -14.54 5.69 -12.58
CA SER A 291 -15.17 6.97 -12.23
C SER A 291 -15.15 7.22 -10.73
N PHE A 292 -15.18 6.16 -9.91
CA PHE A 292 -15.07 6.27 -8.46
C PHE A 292 -13.81 7.02 -8.01
N LEU A 293 -12.67 6.81 -8.68
CA LEU A 293 -11.43 7.52 -8.35
C LEU A 293 -11.43 8.99 -8.80
N LEU A 294 -12.17 9.30 -9.88
CA LEU A 294 -12.36 10.66 -10.36
C LEU A 294 -13.28 11.44 -9.41
N GLU A 295 -14.41 10.84 -9.03
CA GLU A 295 -15.42 11.41 -8.12
C GLU A 295 -14.84 11.71 -6.72
N ASN A 296 -13.89 10.89 -6.26
CA ASN A 296 -13.22 11.08 -4.96
C ASN A 296 -11.94 11.92 -5.05
N ASN A 297 -11.68 12.59 -6.19
CA ASN A 297 -10.49 13.42 -6.43
C ASN A 297 -9.15 12.69 -6.22
N VAL A 298 -9.14 11.36 -6.21
CA VAL A 298 -7.90 10.56 -6.22
C VAL A 298 -7.16 10.80 -7.51
N ILE A 299 -7.89 10.86 -8.62
CA ILE A 299 -7.34 11.17 -9.94
C ILE A 299 -7.95 12.48 -10.39
N THR A 300 -7.09 13.48 -10.60
CA THR A 300 -7.48 14.79 -11.13
C THR A 300 -7.16 14.82 -12.62
N LEU A 301 -8.10 15.35 -13.40
CA LEU A 301 -7.92 15.61 -14.83
C LEU A 301 -7.67 17.10 -15.00
N LEU A 302 -6.54 17.46 -15.60
CA LEU A 302 -6.22 18.84 -15.94
C LEU A 302 -6.21 19.02 -17.45
N SER A 303 -6.90 20.04 -17.93
CA SER A 303 -6.81 20.51 -19.31
C SER A 303 -5.51 21.27 -19.56
N SER A 304 -5.14 21.44 -20.84
CA SER A 304 -3.95 22.21 -21.26
C SER A 304 -3.90 23.61 -20.64
N GLU A 305 -5.03 24.29 -20.59
CA GLU A 305 -5.16 25.65 -20.04
C GLU A 305 -5.01 25.69 -18.52
N GLU A 306 -5.47 24.64 -17.83
CA GLU A 306 -5.34 24.52 -16.37
C GLU A 306 -3.92 24.17 -15.94
N ILE A 307 -3.14 23.49 -16.78
CA ILE A 307 -1.73 23.14 -16.51
C ILE A 307 -0.87 24.40 -16.42
N GLU A 308 -1.11 25.39 -17.28
CA GLU A 308 -0.36 26.66 -17.27
C GLU A 308 -0.66 27.51 -16.03
N ASN A 309 -1.88 27.38 -15.48
CA ASN A 309 -2.38 28.21 -14.40
C ASN A 309 -2.31 27.55 -13.00
N ASN A 310 -2.11 26.23 -12.91
CA ASN A 310 -2.07 25.52 -11.63
C ASN A 310 -0.64 25.24 -11.14
N ASP A 311 -0.45 25.35 -9.82
CA ASP A 311 0.73 24.78 -9.17
C ASP A 311 0.60 23.26 -9.06
N ILE A 312 1.10 22.55 -10.06
CA ILE A 312 1.11 21.07 -10.11
C ILE A 312 1.94 20.50 -8.95
N ASN A 313 2.86 21.27 -8.36
CA ASN A 313 3.67 20.81 -7.23
C ASN A 313 2.83 20.52 -5.98
N LYS A 314 1.57 21.00 -5.90
CA LYS A 314 0.65 20.62 -4.82
C LYS A 314 0.36 19.11 -4.78
N HIS A 315 0.59 18.40 -5.88
CA HIS A 315 0.43 16.95 -5.98
C HIS A 315 1.75 16.18 -5.72
N ASN A 316 2.71 16.80 -5.04
CA ASN A 316 3.95 16.13 -4.64
C ASN A 316 3.70 15.22 -3.42
N TRP A 317 4.31 14.03 -3.43
CA TRP A 317 4.18 13.02 -2.37
C TRP A 317 5.13 13.23 -1.19
N LEU A 318 6.16 14.07 -1.35
CA LEU A 318 7.16 14.39 -0.35
C LEU A 318 6.70 15.58 0.51
N SER A 319 5.62 15.35 1.27
CA SER A 319 5.03 16.31 2.21
C SER A 319 4.69 15.64 3.55
N ASP A 320 4.22 16.40 4.55
CA ASP A 320 3.90 15.87 5.88
C ASP A 320 2.58 15.08 5.96
N LEU A 321 1.79 15.09 4.87
CA LEU A 321 0.53 14.36 4.71
C LEU A 321 -0.46 14.61 5.87
N SER A 322 -0.38 15.80 6.49
CA SER A 322 -1.20 16.17 7.64
C SER A 322 -2.69 16.25 7.33
N GLU A 323 -3.06 16.38 6.06
CA GLU A 323 -4.42 16.45 5.54
C GLU A 323 -5.19 15.11 5.61
N VAL A 324 -4.51 13.98 5.86
CA VAL A 324 -5.18 12.68 6.05
C VAL A 324 -5.98 12.68 7.37
N ASP A 325 -7.30 12.55 7.26
CA ASP A 325 -8.24 12.52 8.38
C ASP A 325 -8.39 11.10 8.96
N ILE A 326 -7.50 10.78 9.91
CA ILE A 326 -7.57 9.53 10.68
C ILE A 326 -8.80 9.49 11.61
N GLU A 327 -9.22 10.64 12.14
CA GLU A 327 -10.33 10.67 13.09
C GLU A 327 -11.66 10.36 12.40
N GLY A 328 -11.87 10.88 11.20
CA GLY A 328 -13.01 10.57 10.35
C GLY A 328 -13.11 9.08 10.06
N ILE A 329 -12.00 8.43 9.69
CA ILE A 329 -11.98 6.98 9.43
C ILE A 329 -12.35 6.19 10.69
N LEU A 330 -11.77 6.53 11.85
CA LEU A 330 -12.05 5.82 13.10
C LEU A 330 -13.51 5.98 13.57
N LYS A 331 -14.09 7.17 13.35
CA LYS A 331 -15.52 7.41 13.59
C LYS A 331 -16.40 6.53 12.71
N SER A 332 -16.06 6.39 11.42
CA SER A 332 -16.76 5.52 10.47
C SER A 332 -16.77 4.06 10.94
N ILE A 333 -15.61 3.53 11.33
CA ILE A 333 -15.49 2.16 11.87
C ILE A 333 -16.38 2.00 13.12
N THR A 334 -16.30 2.92 14.06
CA THR A 334 -17.05 2.82 15.34
C THR A 334 -18.57 2.84 15.13
N GLN A 335 -19.06 3.67 14.21
CA GLN A 335 -20.49 3.78 13.90
C GLN A 335 -21.07 2.50 13.28
N LEU A 336 -20.27 1.75 12.53
CA LEU A 336 -20.69 0.46 11.97
C LEU A 336 -20.75 -0.66 13.03
N ILE A 337 -19.98 -0.54 14.10
CA ILE A 337 -19.87 -1.55 15.17
C ILE A 337 -20.96 -1.38 16.22
N ILE A 338 -21.34 -0.13 16.55
CA ILE A 338 -22.35 0.20 17.55
C ILE A 338 -23.62 0.67 16.83
N PRO A 339 -24.58 -0.22 16.52
CA PRO A 339 -25.83 0.22 15.91
C PRO A 339 -26.61 1.14 16.85
N LYS A 340 -27.17 2.22 16.29
CA LYS A 340 -27.89 3.31 17.00
C LYS A 340 -29.00 2.83 17.96
N SER A 341 -29.52 1.61 17.81
CA SER A 341 -30.52 1.04 18.73
C SER A 341 -30.01 0.84 20.16
N SER A 342 -28.70 0.70 20.36
CA SER A 342 -28.10 0.50 21.69
C SER A 342 -27.92 1.78 22.52
N ILE A 343 -28.13 2.96 21.93
CA ILE A 343 -27.95 4.26 22.61
C ILE A 343 -29.28 4.74 23.26
N ASN A 344 -30.42 4.29 22.76
CA ASN A 344 -31.73 4.65 23.32
C ASN A 344 -32.12 3.79 24.54
N ASP A 345 -31.56 2.60 24.69
CA ASP A 345 -31.81 1.71 25.83
C ASP A 345 -30.94 2.02 27.06
N LEU A 346 -29.95 2.91 26.93
CA LEU A 346 -29.12 3.42 28.04
C LEU A 346 -29.61 4.77 28.60
N ARG A 347 -30.73 5.29 28.08
CA ARG A 347 -31.37 6.53 28.53
C ARG A 347 -32.78 6.32 29.08
N GLN A 348 -33.18 5.07 29.37
CA GLN A 348 -34.40 4.76 30.12
C GLN A 348 -34.09 4.28 31.52
#